data_AF-E9FY08-F1
#
_entry.id   AF-E9FY08-F1
#
_cell.length_a   1.000
_cell.length_b   1.000
_cell.length_c   1.000
_cell.angle_alpha   90.00
_cell.angle_beta   90.00
_cell.angle_gamma   90.00
#
_symmetry.space_group_name_H-M   'P 1'
#
loop_
_entity.id
_entity.type
_entity.pdbx_description
1 polymer ?
#
loop_
_entity_poly.entity_id
_entity_poly.type
_entity_poly.pdbx_seq_one_letter_code
_entity_poly.pdbx_strand_id
1 'polypeptide(L)'
;MYFRDDQPLTHRPATIELRSLNDESFQMDVEGKFFNDPQNPGGAAGEPFMGLWDFEELFLANDANQYVEIEVGPWGQHIVLLLNGVHKAIRHSLPLDYNVVERTETGSWQGRAIIPTAYLPPNVTKINAYAIHGSGANRTYEALYPVPQGRFENPDFHRLDFFRPANISELLPKAITSLSPIWIESMNAAKN
;
A
#
# COMPACT_ATOMS: atom_id res chain seq x y z
N MET A 1 -1.93 -2.78 -14.99
CA MET A 1 -0.74 -2.37 -15.75
C MET A 1 -0.13 -1.22 -14.97
N TYR A 2 1.15 -1.32 -14.60
CA TYR A 2 1.86 -0.24 -13.92
C TYR A 2 2.55 0.65 -14.96
N PHE A 3 2.70 1.93 -14.63
CA PHE A 3 3.35 2.95 -15.45
C PHE A 3 4.42 3.66 -14.64
N ARG A 4 5.53 4.01 -15.28
CA ARG A 4 6.55 4.91 -14.72
C ARG A 4 6.33 6.29 -15.31
N ASP A 5 5.99 7.29 -14.50
CA ASP A 5 5.77 8.66 -14.99
C ASP A 5 4.83 8.73 -16.22
N ASP A 6 3.76 7.91 -16.23
CA ASP A 6 2.82 7.77 -17.36
C ASP A 6 3.42 7.16 -18.65
N GLN A 7 4.58 6.50 -18.54
CA GLN A 7 5.26 5.77 -19.62
C GLN A 7 5.25 4.25 -19.39
N PRO A 8 5.32 3.43 -20.46
CA PRO A 8 5.47 1.99 -20.35
C PRO A 8 6.74 1.59 -19.60
N LEU A 9 6.65 0.52 -18.80
CA LEU A 9 7.81 -0.02 -18.08
C LEU A 9 8.77 -0.77 -19.00
N THR A 10 10.05 -0.74 -18.63
CA THR A 10 11.13 -1.48 -19.32
C THR A 10 11.46 -2.81 -18.66
N HIS A 11 10.71 -3.21 -17.64
CA HIS A 11 10.80 -4.50 -16.95
C HIS A 11 9.40 -5.03 -16.63
N ARG A 12 9.34 -6.24 -16.07
CA ARG A 12 8.08 -6.81 -15.57
C ARG A 12 7.53 -5.90 -14.46
N PRO A 13 6.27 -5.43 -14.55
CA PRO A 13 5.65 -4.64 -13.49
C PRO A 13 5.59 -5.43 -12.19
N ALA A 14 5.62 -4.73 -11.06
CA ALA A 14 5.13 -5.31 -9.82
C ALA A 14 3.65 -5.69 -9.98
N THR A 15 3.16 -6.66 -9.24
CA THR A 15 1.76 -7.07 -9.24
C THR A 15 1.28 -7.21 -7.81
N ILE A 16 0.09 -6.67 -7.55
CA ILE A 16 -0.63 -6.87 -6.28
C ILE A 16 -1.91 -7.61 -6.62
N GLU A 17 -2.10 -8.77 -6.01
CA GLU A 17 -3.31 -9.57 -6.11
C GLU A 17 -4.03 -9.57 -4.77
N LEU A 18 -5.32 -9.22 -4.79
CA LEU A 18 -6.18 -9.24 -3.60
C LEU A 18 -7.13 -10.43 -3.68
N ARG A 19 -7.22 -11.21 -2.61
CA ARG A 19 -8.10 -12.39 -2.52
C ARG A 19 -8.93 -12.38 -1.24
N SER A 20 -10.21 -12.68 -1.38
CA SER A 20 -11.09 -12.89 -0.22
C SER A 20 -10.61 -14.09 0.59
N LEU A 21 -10.58 -13.97 1.92
CA LEU A 21 -10.28 -15.10 2.82
C LEU A 21 -11.50 -15.43 3.68
N ASN A 22 -11.99 -14.45 4.43
CA ASN A 22 -13.14 -14.58 5.33
C ASN A 22 -13.69 -13.17 5.67
N ASP A 23 -14.67 -13.10 6.57
CA ASP A 23 -15.31 -11.84 6.97
C ASP A 23 -14.34 -10.86 7.68
N GLU A 24 -13.28 -11.38 8.30
CA GLU A 24 -12.36 -10.63 9.15
C GLU A 24 -11.07 -10.21 8.43
N SER A 25 -10.77 -10.82 7.28
CA SER A 25 -9.50 -10.61 6.59
C SER A 25 -9.56 -10.91 5.10
N PHE A 26 -8.63 -10.30 4.36
CA PHE A 26 -8.34 -10.64 2.97
C PHE A 26 -6.83 -10.76 2.76
N GLN A 27 -6.41 -11.49 1.74
CA GLN A 27 -5.02 -11.68 1.39
C GLN A 27 -4.58 -10.64 0.37
N MET A 28 -3.35 -10.16 0.52
CA MET A 28 -2.61 -9.43 -0.50
C MET A 28 -1.35 -10.23 -0.83
N ASP A 29 -1.19 -10.63 -2.09
CA ASP A 29 0.09 -11.14 -2.60
C ASP A 29 0.75 -10.09 -3.47
N VAL A 30 2.03 -9.84 -3.23
CA VAL A 30 2.84 -8.90 -4.00
C VAL A 30 3.92 -9.70 -4.69
N GLU A 31 4.11 -9.50 -6.00
CA GLU A 31 5.24 -10.01 -6.75
C GLU A 31 5.94 -8.84 -7.43
N GLY A 32 7.26 -8.76 -7.30
CA GLY A 32 8.04 -7.68 -7.86
C GLY A 32 9.43 -8.13 -8.27
N LYS A 33 10.11 -7.29 -9.06
CA LYS A 33 11.54 -7.47 -9.30
C LYS A 33 12.29 -7.13 -8.02
N PHE A 34 13.24 -7.97 -7.61
CA PHE A 34 14.12 -7.65 -6.48
C PHE A 34 15.27 -6.77 -6.96
N PHE A 35 15.09 -5.45 -6.88
CA PHE A 35 16.11 -4.48 -7.27
C PHE A 35 17.27 -4.42 -6.29
N ASN A 36 17.02 -4.73 -5.01
CA ASN A 36 17.94 -4.49 -3.90
C ASN A 36 18.46 -3.03 -3.85
N ASP A 37 17.63 -2.11 -4.32
CA ASP A 37 17.85 -0.67 -4.31
C ASP A 37 16.48 0.00 -4.11
N PRO A 38 16.19 0.56 -2.92
CA PRO A 38 17.10 0.68 -1.79
C PRO A 38 17.40 -0.67 -1.13
N GLN A 39 18.49 -0.71 -0.35
CA GLN A 39 18.88 -1.88 0.44
C GLN A 39 17.92 -2.11 1.61
N ASN A 40 18.17 -3.20 2.37
CA ASN A 40 17.41 -3.51 3.57
C ASN A 40 17.28 -2.27 4.49
N PRO A 41 16.05 -1.84 4.80
CA PRO A 41 15.82 -0.62 5.57
C PRO A 41 16.20 -0.77 7.06
N GLY A 42 16.45 -2.00 7.52
CA GLY A 42 16.64 -2.35 8.93
C GLY A 42 15.34 -2.83 9.58
N GLY A 43 15.35 -3.01 10.90
CA GLY A 43 14.21 -3.58 11.62
C GLY A 43 14.07 -5.10 11.45
N ALA A 44 13.14 -5.70 12.20
CA ALA A 44 12.87 -7.13 12.16
C ALA A 44 11.80 -7.47 11.12
N ALA A 45 11.98 -8.58 10.40
CA ALA A 45 10.95 -9.09 9.50
C ALA A 45 9.69 -9.48 10.30
N GLY A 46 8.52 -9.20 9.75
CA GLY A 46 7.22 -9.38 10.40
C GLY A 46 6.81 -8.24 11.32
N GLU A 47 7.68 -7.25 11.55
CA GLU A 47 7.39 -6.11 12.44
C GLU A 47 7.12 -4.82 11.66
N PRO A 48 6.32 -3.90 12.22
CA PRO A 48 6.16 -2.56 11.68
C PRO A 48 7.49 -1.79 11.64
N PHE A 49 7.78 -1.11 10.53
CA PHE A 49 8.97 -0.27 10.38
C PHE A 49 8.62 1.06 9.73
N MET A 50 8.86 2.17 10.45
CA MET A 50 8.73 3.52 9.88
C MET A 50 9.87 3.75 8.89
N GLY A 51 9.55 4.07 7.63
CA GLY A 51 10.57 4.29 6.60
C GLY A 51 10.44 3.46 5.33
N LEU A 52 9.27 2.90 5.05
CA LEU A 52 9.09 1.99 3.92
C LEU A 52 8.55 2.66 2.63
N TRP A 53 8.44 3.99 2.61
CA TRP A 53 8.00 4.84 1.49
C TRP A 53 8.90 4.78 0.24
N ASP A 54 9.87 3.88 0.26
CA ASP A 54 10.76 3.56 -0.86
C ASP A 54 10.48 2.17 -1.46
N PHE A 55 9.41 1.48 -1.04
CA PHE A 55 9.02 0.14 -1.48
C PHE A 55 7.57 0.11 -1.99
N GLU A 56 6.97 -1.07 -2.11
CA GLU A 56 5.64 -1.25 -2.70
C GLU A 56 4.52 -0.82 -1.74
N GLU A 57 3.56 -0.04 -2.27
CA GLU A 57 2.48 0.57 -1.50
C GLU A 57 1.11 0.24 -2.10
N LEU A 58 0.11 -0.01 -1.26
CA LEU A 58 -1.30 -0.15 -1.62
C LEU A 58 -2.15 0.85 -0.83
N PHE A 59 -3.03 1.53 -1.55
CA PHE A 59 -4.00 2.46 -0.96
C PHE A 59 -5.43 2.04 -1.27
N LEU A 60 -6.27 1.97 -0.24
CA LEU A 60 -7.71 1.73 -0.35
C LEU A 60 -8.46 2.87 0.35
N ALA A 61 -9.15 3.68 -0.45
CA ALA A 61 -9.74 4.95 -0.01
C ALA A 61 -11.25 5.01 -0.24
N ASN A 62 -11.95 5.77 0.60
CA ASN A 62 -13.35 6.13 0.40
C ASN A 62 -13.51 7.61 -0.04
N ASP A 63 -14.74 8.02 -0.32
CA ASP A 63 -15.05 9.39 -0.77
C ASP A 63 -14.97 10.45 0.34
N ALA A 64 -14.83 10.03 1.60
CA ALA A 64 -14.59 10.92 2.75
C ALA A 64 -13.10 11.21 2.98
N ASN A 65 -12.22 10.82 2.04
CA ASN A 65 -10.77 10.89 2.16
C ASN A 65 -10.22 10.13 3.38
N GLN A 66 -10.91 9.05 3.78
CA GLN A 66 -10.39 8.08 4.73
C GLN A 66 -9.80 6.92 3.95
N TYR A 67 -8.61 6.47 4.34
CA TYR A 67 -7.90 5.43 3.61
C TYR A 67 -6.94 4.67 4.52
N VAL A 68 -6.76 3.41 4.16
CA VAL A 68 -5.63 2.62 4.65
C VAL A 68 -4.52 2.70 3.61
N GLU A 69 -3.30 2.83 4.12
CA GLU A 69 -2.05 2.73 3.38
C GLU A 69 -1.28 1.54 3.94
N ILE A 70 -0.79 0.69 3.04
CA ILE A 70 -0.08 -0.54 3.36
C ILE A 70 1.19 -0.53 2.53
N GLU A 71 2.34 -0.43 3.18
CA GLU A 71 3.65 -0.50 2.52
C GLU A 71 4.34 -1.79 2.95
N VAL A 72 4.91 -2.49 1.98
CA VAL A 72 5.59 -3.77 2.16
C VAL A 72 6.85 -3.81 1.33
N GLY A 73 7.90 -4.43 1.87
CA GLY A 73 9.17 -4.56 1.15
C GLY A 73 9.67 -6.01 1.07
N PRO A 74 10.67 -6.28 0.21
CA PRO A 74 11.25 -7.61 0.00
C PRO A 74 12.00 -8.17 1.21
N TRP A 75 12.09 -7.42 2.30
CA TRP A 75 12.83 -7.76 3.52
C TRP A 75 11.93 -8.19 4.69
N GLY A 76 10.62 -8.11 4.53
CA GLY A 76 9.64 -8.63 5.49
C GLY A 76 9.13 -7.60 6.50
N GLN A 77 9.66 -6.39 6.52
CA GLN A 77 9.05 -5.28 7.25
C GLN A 77 7.79 -4.81 6.52
N HIS A 78 6.86 -4.27 7.29
CA HIS A 78 5.65 -3.63 6.76
C HIS A 78 5.41 -2.31 7.49
N ILE A 79 4.52 -1.50 6.96
CA ILE A 79 3.85 -0.46 7.73
C ILE A 79 2.42 -0.35 7.26
N VAL A 80 1.52 -0.18 8.21
CA VAL A 80 0.11 0.08 7.94
C VAL A 80 -0.27 1.36 8.64
N LEU A 81 -0.91 2.25 7.90
CA LEU A 81 -1.39 3.54 8.38
C LEU A 81 -2.90 3.66 8.16
N LEU A 82 -3.59 4.24 9.14
CA LEU A 82 -4.95 4.71 9.00
C LEU A 82 -4.93 6.22 8.85
N LEU A 83 -5.50 6.74 7.77
CA LEU A 83 -5.50 8.16 7.46
C LEU A 83 -6.92 8.71 7.39
N ASN A 84 -7.15 9.85 8.05
CA ASN A 84 -8.44 10.56 8.05
C ASN A 84 -8.25 11.97 7.48
N GLY A 85 -8.27 12.05 6.16
CA GLY A 85 -7.86 13.20 5.36
C GLY A 85 -6.51 12.99 4.68
N VAL A 86 -6.29 13.73 3.60
CA VAL A 86 -5.03 13.71 2.84
C VAL A 86 -3.86 14.11 3.76
N HIS A 87 -2.79 13.30 3.78
CA HIS A 87 -1.62 13.47 4.65
C HIS A 87 -1.90 13.46 6.18
N LYS A 88 -3.05 12.92 6.62
CA LYS A 88 -3.45 12.92 8.04
C LYS A 88 -3.49 11.51 8.61
N ALA A 89 -2.32 10.93 8.86
CA ALA A 89 -2.21 9.68 9.61
C ALA A 89 -2.73 9.88 11.05
N ILE A 90 -3.75 9.11 11.41
CA ILE A 90 -4.33 9.09 12.76
C ILE A 90 -3.85 7.87 13.57
N ARG A 91 -3.27 6.88 12.89
CA ARG A 91 -2.57 5.75 13.48
C ARG A 91 -1.60 5.20 12.46
N HIS A 92 -0.45 4.74 12.94
CA HIS A 92 0.58 4.12 12.11
C HIS A 92 1.12 2.88 12.83
N SER A 93 1.95 2.12 12.12
CA SER A 93 2.61 0.92 12.64
C SER A 93 1.63 -0.11 13.19
N LEU A 94 0.46 -0.26 12.54
CA LEU A 94 -0.46 -1.33 12.91
C LEU A 94 0.16 -2.69 12.56
N PRO A 95 -0.07 -3.72 13.39
CA PRO A 95 0.45 -5.06 13.11
C PRO A 95 -0.19 -5.63 11.84
N LEU A 96 0.60 -6.36 11.07
CA LEU A 96 0.18 -7.07 9.86
C LEU A 96 0.87 -8.43 9.85
N ASP A 97 0.11 -9.49 9.59
CA ASP A 97 0.71 -10.79 9.27
C ASP A 97 1.27 -10.69 7.86
N TYR A 98 2.54 -10.35 7.77
CA TYR A 98 3.27 -10.16 6.52
C TYR A 98 4.54 -11.00 6.49
N ASN A 99 4.72 -11.75 5.42
CA ASN A 99 5.91 -12.56 5.20
C ASN A 99 6.40 -12.45 3.75
N VAL A 100 7.72 -12.49 3.58
CA VAL A 100 8.35 -12.71 2.26
C VAL A 100 8.29 -14.21 1.99
N VAL A 101 7.52 -14.60 0.98
CA VAL A 101 7.33 -16.00 0.57
C VAL A 101 8.59 -16.50 -0.15
N GLU A 102 9.12 -15.68 -1.05
CA GLU A 102 10.31 -15.99 -1.83
C GLU A 102 11.09 -14.71 -2.12
N ARG A 103 12.42 -14.80 -2.11
CA ARG A 103 13.31 -13.77 -2.63
C ARG A 103 14.50 -14.44 -3.29
N THR A 104 14.67 -14.22 -4.58
CA THR A 104 15.76 -14.79 -5.36
C THR A 104 16.91 -13.80 -5.46
N GLU A 105 18.15 -14.29 -5.40
CA GLU A 105 19.33 -13.46 -5.65
C GLU A 105 19.34 -12.86 -7.06
N THR A 106 18.65 -13.51 -8.01
CA THR A 106 18.70 -13.23 -9.45
C THR A 106 17.49 -12.46 -10.00
N GLY A 107 16.59 -11.95 -9.15
CA GLY A 107 15.81 -10.78 -9.56
C GLY A 107 14.31 -10.75 -9.28
N SER A 108 13.74 -11.60 -8.43
CA SER A 108 12.33 -11.47 -8.04
C SER A 108 12.11 -11.68 -6.54
N TRP A 109 11.03 -11.12 -6.04
CA TRP A 109 10.56 -11.35 -4.69
C TRP A 109 9.04 -11.49 -4.69
N GLN A 110 8.54 -12.23 -3.70
CA GLN A 110 7.12 -12.43 -3.44
C GLN A 110 6.84 -12.20 -1.97
N GLY A 111 5.83 -11.38 -1.68
CA GLY A 111 5.31 -11.12 -0.34
C GLY A 111 3.87 -11.56 -0.21
N ARG A 112 3.46 -11.89 1.00
CA ARG A 112 2.07 -12.19 1.35
C ARG A 112 1.71 -11.48 2.64
N ALA A 113 0.60 -10.75 2.61
CA ALA A 113 0.00 -10.13 3.79
C ALA A 113 -1.44 -10.64 4.00
N ILE A 114 -1.82 -10.83 5.27
CA ILE A 114 -3.21 -11.03 5.68
C ILE A 114 -3.69 -9.72 6.32
N ILE A 115 -4.57 -9.01 5.61
CA ILE A 115 -5.02 -7.67 5.98
C ILE A 115 -6.38 -7.78 6.70
N PRO A 116 -6.49 -7.31 7.95
CA PRO A 116 -7.77 -7.24 8.64
C PRO A 116 -8.75 -6.31 7.93
N THR A 117 -9.99 -6.77 7.71
CA THR A 117 -11.06 -5.93 7.14
C THR A 117 -11.38 -4.73 8.03
N ALA A 118 -11.09 -4.83 9.33
CA ALA A 118 -11.19 -3.74 10.30
C ALA A 118 -10.27 -2.55 10.00
N TYR A 119 -9.22 -2.71 9.19
CA TYR A 119 -8.34 -1.61 8.77
C TYR A 119 -8.94 -0.80 7.63
N LEU A 120 -9.90 -1.34 6.88
CA LEU A 120 -10.56 -0.61 5.80
C LEU A 120 -11.46 0.50 6.38
N PRO A 121 -11.46 1.69 5.77
CA PRO A 121 -12.52 2.67 6.04
C PRO A 121 -13.86 2.15 5.47
N PRO A 122 -15.01 2.69 5.92
CA PRO A 122 -16.29 2.34 5.34
C PRO A 122 -16.38 2.76 3.88
N ASN A 123 -17.04 1.93 3.06
CA ASN A 123 -17.35 2.22 1.67
C ASN A 123 -16.11 2.63 0.85
N VAL A 124 -15.07 1.78 0.82
CA VAL A 124 -13.94 1.98 -0.09
C VAL A 124 -14.45 2.04 -1.53
N THR A 125 -14.11 3.12 -2.22
CA THR A 125 -14.53 3.42 -3.60
C THR A 125 -13.35 3.61 -4.53
N LYS A 126 -12.13 3.72 -4.02
CA LYS A 126 -10.94 4.11 -4.78
C LYS A 126 -9.73 3.28 -4.40
N ILE A 127 -8.87 3.00 -5.38
CA ILE A 127 -7.61 2.30 -5.22
C ILE A 127 -6.49 3.00 -6.00
N ASN A 128 -5.29 2.94 -5.46
CA ASN A 128 -4.06 3.05 -6.23
C ASN A 128 -2.99 2.15 -5.59
N ALA A 129 -1.93 1.89 -6.33
CA ALA A 129 -0.78 1.15 -5.85
C ALA A 129 0.48 1.72 -6.48
N TYR A 130 1.58 1.63 -5.76
CA TYR A 130 2.86 2.15 -6.20
C TYR A 130 3.96 1.10 -6.03
N ALA A 131 4.94 1.14 -6.92
CA ALA A 131 6.18 0.41 -6.76
C ALA A 131 7.33 1.42 -6.86
N ILE A 132 8.15 1.47 -5.82
CA ILE A 132 9.26 2.39 -5.72
C ILE A 132 10.56 1.58 -5.69
N HIS A 133 11.55 1.99 -6.49
CA HIS A 133 12.86 1.35 -6.54
C HIS A 133 13.93 2.31 -7.04
N GLY A 134 15.19 1.91 -6.95
CA GLY A 134 16.36 2.74 -7.25
C GLY A 134 16.61 3.80 -6.18
N SER A 135 17.82 4.35 -6.10
CA SER A 135 18.17 5.43 -5.17
C SER A 135 18.72 6.68 -5.86
N GLY A 136 18.61 7.83 -5.18
CA GLY A 136 19.16 9.10 -5.65
C GLY A 136 18.62 9.51 -7.02
N ALA A 137 19.51 9.82 -7.97
CA ALA A 137 19.13 10.20 -9.34
C ALA A 137 18.49 9.06 -10.15
N ASN A 138 18.61 7.80 -9.69
CA ASN A 138 18.02 6.63 -10.34
C ASN A 138 16.71 6.19 -9.70
N ARG A 139 16.21 6.93 -8.70
CA ARG A 139 14.92 6.66 -8.07
C ARG A 139 13.82 6.65 -9.12
N THR A 140 13.01 5.60 -9.10
CA THR A 140 11.92 5.35 -10.02
C THR A 140 10.64 5.17 -9.22
N TYR A 141 9.58 5.82 -9.71
CA TYR A 141 8.25 5.74 -9.14
C TYR A 141 7.30 5.17 -10.18
N GLU A 142 6.65 4.07 -9.84
CA GLU A 142 5.66 3.42 -10.68
C GLU A 142 4.31 3.45 -9.99
N ALA A 143 3.25 3.58 -10.77
CA ALA A 143 1.89 3.62 -10.25
C ALA A 143 0.97 2.73 -11.09
N LEU A 144 0.01 2.10 -10.42
CA LEU A 144 -1.12 1.45 -11.10
C LEU A 144 -1.93 2.49 -11.88
N TYR A 145 -2.16 3.66 -11.28
CA TYR A 145 -2.78 4.82 -11.90
C TYR A 145 -1.88 6.05 -11.72
N PRO A 146 -1.09 6.40 -12.75
CA PRO A 146 -0.11 7.48 -12.65
C PRO A 146 -0.75 8.86 -12.67
N VAL A 147 -0.04 9.79 -12.05
CA VAL A 147 -0.27 11.23 -12.25
C VAL A 147 0.31 11.63 -13.61
N PRO A 148 -0.38 12.44 -14.43
CA PRO A 148 0.17 12.93 -15.69
C PRO A 148 1.50 13.65 -15.49
N GLN A 149 2.48 13.33 -16.35
CA GLN A 149 3.82 13.87 -16.27
C GLN A 149 3.82 15.42 -16.33
N GLY A 150 4.70 16.04 -15.54
CA GLY A 150 4.88 17.50 -15.53
C GLY A 150 3.77 18.29 -14.82
N ARG A 151 2.79 17.60 -14.22
CA ARG A 151 1.71 18.28 -13.46
C ARG A 151 2.17 18.80 -12.10
N PHE A 152 3.18 18.17 -11.49
CA PHE A 152 3.73 18.58 -10.19
C PHE A 152 5.25 18.40 -10.19
N GLU A 153 5.93 19.19 -9.35
CA GLU A 153 7.39 19.19 -9.22
C GLU A 153 7.93 17.98 -8.44
N ASN A 154 7.17 17.51 -7.44
CA ASN A 154 7.58 16.44 -6.53
C ASN A 154 6.55 15.30 -6.51
N PRO A 155 7.00 14.04 -6.35
CA PRO A 155 6.10 12.90 -6.15
C PRO A 155 5.30 13.09 -4.85
N ASP A 156 4.02 12.72 -4.90
CA ASP A 156 3.11 12.70 -3.76
C ASP A 156 2.04 11.63 -4.01
N PHE A 157 2.15 10.52 -3.29
CA PHE A 157 1.30 9.34 -3.45
C PHE A 157 -0.07 9.49 -2.78
N HIS A 158 -0.25 10.52 -1.95
CA HIS A 158 -1.51 10.82 -1.26
C HIS A 158 -2.44 11.72 -2.09
N ARG A 159 -2.15 11.94 -3.38
CA ARG A 159 -3.04 12.66 -4.31
C ARG A 159 -4.24 11.79 -4.70
N LEU A 160 -5.22 11.67 -3.81
CA LEU A 160 -6.41 10.81 -3.95
C LEU A 160 -7.24 11.11 -5.23
N ASP A 161 -7.10 12.30 -5.82
CA ASP A 161 -7.75 12.68 -7.08
C ASP A 161 -7.32 11.82 -8.29
N PHE A 162 -6.17 11.14 -8.21
CA PHE A 162 -5.67 10.26 -9.27
C PHE A 162 -6.01 8.78 -9.04
N PHE A 163 -6.57 8.46 -7.86
CA PHE A 163 -7.01 7.11 -7.59
C PHE A 163 -8.22 6.80 -8.47
N ARG A 164 -8.33 5.55 -8.90
CA ARG A 164 -9.43 5.14 -9.78
C ARG A 164 -10.51 4.40 -9.00
N PRO A 165 -11.76 4.42 -9.51
CA PRO A 165 -12.84 3.65 -8.93
C PRO A 165 -12.45 2.18 -8.73
N ALA A 166 -12.72 1.66 -7.55
CA ALA A 166 -12.50 0.27 -7.17
C ALA A 166 -13.81 -0.30 -6.64
N ASN A 167 -14.20 -1.47 -7.15
CA ASN A 167 -15.24 -2.26 -6.53
C ASN A 167 -14.60 -3.42 -5.76
N ILE A 168 -14.62 -3.33 -4.42
CA ILE A 168 -14.07 -4.37 -3.55
C ILE A 168 -15.14 -5.33 -3.01
N SER A 169 -16.36 -5.32 -3.57
CA SER A 169 -17.44 -6.21 -3.12
C SER A 169 -17.11 -7.70 -3.25
N GLU A 170 -16.27 -8.06 -4.23
CA GLU A 170 -15.83 -9.45 -4.43
C GLU A 170 -14.71 -9.86 -3.45
N LEU A 171 -13.99 -8.87 -2.91
CA LEU A 171 -12.95 -9.10 -1.91
C LEU A 171 -13.54 -9.33 -0.52
N LEU A 172 -14.67 -8.67 -0.23
CA LEU A 172 -15.30 -8.62 1.08
C LEU A 172 -16.58 -9.45 1.11
N PRO A 173 -16.63 -10.57 1.86
CA PRO A 173 -17.87 -11.32 2.03
C PRO A 173 -19.00 -10.50 2.66
N LYS A 174 -18.62 -9.48 3.45
CA LYS A 174 -19.52 -8.53 4.10
C LYS A 174 -19.07 -7.09 3.82
N ALA A 175 -20.02 -6.25 3.40
CA ALA A 175 -19.77 -4.83 3.18
C ALA A 175 -19.37 -4.11 4.49
N ILE A 176 -18.30 -3.32 4.44
CA ILE A 176 -17.87 -2.44 5.52
C ILE A 176 -18.56 -1.09 5.35
N THR A 177 -19.59 -0.84 6.14
CA THR A 177 -20.45 0.35 6.04
C THR A 177 -20.28 1.33 7.22
N SER A 178 -19.51 0.94 8.23
CA SER A 178 -19.20 1.76 9.41
C SER A 178 -17.72 1.66 9.78
N LEU A 179 -17.20 2.66 10.48
CA LEU A 179 -15.87 2.61 11.06
C LEU A 179 -15.78 1.47 12.09
N SER A 180 -14.68 0.74 12.06
CA SER A 180 -14.36 -0.26 13.08
C SER A 180 -13.93 0.42 14.39
N PRO A 181 -13.87 -0.33 15.51
CA PRO A 181 -13.37 0.20 16.78
C PRO A 181 -11.98 0.83 16.65
N ILE A 182 -11.07 0.22 15.87
CA ILE A 182 -9.71 0.73 15.70
C ILE A 182 -9.68 2.12 15.05
N TRP A 183 -10.57 2.38 14.08
CA TRP A 183 -10.71 3.70 13.47
C TRP A 183 -11.26 4.73 14.47
N ILE A 184 -12.29 4.38 15.22
CA ILE A 184 -12.92 5.27 16.21
C ILE A 184 -11.91 5.65 17.31
N GLU A 185 -11.18 4.67 17.85
CA GLU A 185 -10.12 4.88 18.83
C GLU A 185 -9.02 5.79 18.28
N SER A 186 -8.56 5.54 17.05
CA SER A 186 -7.51 6.33 16.40
C SER A 186 -7.94 7.79 16.18
N MET A 187 -9.18 8.01 15.74
CA MET A 187 -9.73 9.35 15.56
C MET A 187 -9.87 10.11 16.89
N ASN A 188 -10.19 9.41 17.98
CA ASN A 188 -10.27 10.04 19.30
C ASN A 188 -8.87 10.38 19.83
N ALA A 189 -7.89 9.50 19.65
CA ALA A 189 -6.51 9.74 20.03
C ALA A 189 -5.89 10.92 19.28
N ALA A 190 -6.13 11.05 17.98
CA ALA A 190 -5.58 12.12 17.14
C ALA A 190 -6.19 13.53 17.38
N LYS A 191 -7.25 13.63 18.19
CA LYS A 191 -7.86 14.93 18.58
C LYS A 191 -7.22 15.54 19.84
N ASN A 192 -6.46 14.74 20.58
CA ASN A 192 -5.76 15.15 21.80
C ASN A 192 -4.31 15.53 21.48
#